data_AF-A0A952VTE0-F1
#
_entry.id   AF-A0A952VTE0-F1
#
_cell.length_a   1.000
_cell.length_b   1.000
_cell.length_c   1.000
_cell.angle_alpha   90.00
_cell.angle_beta   90.00
_cell.angle_gamma   90.00
#
_symmetry.space_group_name_H-M   'P 1'
#
loop_
_entity.id
_entity.type
_entity.pdbx_description
1 polymer ?
#
loop_
_entity_poly.entity_id
_entity_poly.type
_entity_poly.pdbx_seq_one_letter_code
_entity_poly.pdbx_strand_id
1 'polypeptide(L)'
;MDAQAESSPVPGLMIPMRQDALKLPSVPEIQRTTPQAIEAPLSASNAPAPSQLSVPDGMVGGGYDPSGRRDPFAPIVQDLQPGKTDTTLPPLQRVTLTELNLIAIVWGAYGYTAMVQTPEGHGYTVRRGTRIGQNNGVVSAITERGVIVQERFTDVYGKKQEREHVKLLHPKEGSE
;
A
#
# COMPACT_ATOMS: atom_id res chain seq x y z
N MET A 1 -48.96 49.56 -12.67
CA MET A 1 -48.06 49.82 -11.53
C MET A 1 -48.87 49.66 -10.26
N ASP A 2 -48.19 49.14 -9.22
CA ASP A 2 -48.61 48.95 -7.82
C ASP A 2 -49.65 47.84 -7.54
N ALA A 3 -49.60 47.08 -6.45
CA ALA A 3 -48.55 46.65 -5.53
C ALA A 3 -49.29 45.69 -4.58
N GLN A 4 -48.87 44.43 -4.44
CA GLN A 4 -49.03 43.71 -3.18
C GLN A 4 -48.21 42.41 -3.18
N ALA A 5 -47.12 42.47 -2.42
CA ALA A 5 -46.46 41.33 -1.83
C ALA A 5 -47.35 40.79 -0.70
N GLU A 6 -47.51 39.47 -0.59
CA GLU A 6 -47.54 38.85 0.72
C GLU A 6 -47.07 37.39 0.64
N SER A 7 -46.33 37.06 1.68
CA SER A 7 -45.55 35.88 1.98
C SER A 7 -46.34 34.57 2.02
N SER A 8 -45.70 33.47 1.61
CA SER A 8 -46.04 32.16 2.16
C SER A 8 -44.77 31.37 2.53
N PRO A 9 -44.73 30.79 3.73
CA PRO A 9 -43.50 30.34 4.38
C PRO A 9 -43.04 28.95 3.96
N VAL A 10 -41.72 28.81 3.94
CA VAL A 10 -40.99 27.53 3.96
C VAL A 10 -41.26 26.80 5.27
N PRO A 11 -41.75 25.55 5.28
CA PRO A 11 -41.57 24.69 6.42
C PRO A 11 -40.26 23.91 6.24
N GLY A 12 -39.22 24.39 6.93
CA GLY A 12 -38.03 23.61 7.21
C GLY A 12 -38.41 22.38 8.02
N LEU A 13 -38.44 21.21 7.36
CA LEU A 13 -38.54 19.95 8.05
C LEU A 13 -37.13 19.58 8.55
N MET A 14 -36.89 19.96 9.81
CA MET A 14 -35.75 19.52 10.61
C MET A 14 -35.75 18.00 10.65
N ILE A 15 -34.70 17.38 10.12
CA ILE A 15 -34.44 15.96 10.33
C ILE A 15 -33.87 15.86 11.75
N PRO A 16 -34.54 15.22 12.74
CA PRO A 16 -33.93 15.00 14.03
C PRO A 16 -32.76 14.03 13.85
N MET A 17 -31.60 14.53 14.27
CA MET A 17 -30.31 13.89 14.36
C MET A 17 -30.44 12.49 14.96
N ARG A 18 -29.88 11.50 14.26
CA ARG A 18 -29.68 10.14 14.76
C ARG A 18 -28.90 10.19 16.08
N GLN A 19 -29.45 9.55 17.11
CA GLN A 19 -28.67 9.10 18.25
C GLN A 19 -28.41 7.60 18.09
N ASP A 20 -27.56 7.26 17.12
CA ASP A 20 -26.88 5.97 17.15
C ASP A 20 -25.84 6.08 18.27
N ALA A 21 -26.16 5.44 19.40
CA ALA A 21 -25.21 5.25 20.48
C ALA A 21 -23.99 4.50 19.93
N LEU A 22 -22.86 5.20 19.81
CA LEU A 22 -21.55 4.59 19.61
C LEU A 22 -21.21 3.81 20.88
N LYS A 23 -21.72 2.59 20.99
CA LYS A 23 -21.20 1.57 21.91
C LYS A 23 -19.83 1.18 21.36
N LEU A 24 -18.78 1.76 21.97
CA LEU A 24 -17.39 1.36 21.76
C LEU A 24 -17.28 -0.16 21.92
N PRO A 25 -16.78 -0.92 20.93
CA PRO A 25 -16.31 -2.27 21.19
C PRO A 25 -15.02 -2.15 22.03
N SER A 26 -15.06 -2.72 23.24
CA SER A 26 -13.89 -2.88 24.09
C SER A 26 -12.78 -3.59 23.32
N VAL A 27 -11.64 -2.93 23.20
CA VAL A 27 -10.41 -3.52 22.67
C VAL A 27 -10.03 -4.70 23.58
N PRO A 28 -9.82 -5.92 23.05
CA PRO A 28 -9.23 -6.97 23.86
C PRO A 28 -7.80 -6.56 24.20
N GLU A 29 -7.54 -6.36 25.48
CA GLU A 29 -6.25 -6.08 26.07
C GLU A 29 -5.30 -7.26 25.75
N ILE A 30 -4.38 -7.05 24.80
CA ILE A 30 -3.29 -8.00 24.54
C ILE A 30 -2.38 -7.96 25.76
N GLN A 31 -2.49 -8.98 26.60
CA GLN A 31 -1.53 -9.24 27.67
C GLN A 31 -0.13 -9.35 27.04
N ARG A 32 0.72 -8.36 27.32
CA ARG A 32 2.16 -8.49 27.09
C ARG A 32 2.68 -9.52 28.09
N THR A 33 2.72 -10.78 27.67
CA THR A 33 3.48 -11.80 28.39
C THR A 33 4.97 -11.51 28.18
N THR A 34 5.60 -11.06 29.25
CA THR A 34 7.03 -10.96 29.47
C THR A 34 7.74 -12.25 29.02
N PRO A 35 8.89 -12.21 28.33
CA PRO A 35 9.69 -13.41 28.12
C PRO A 35 10.25 -13.84 29.48
N GLN A 36 9.74 -14.94 30.03
CA GLN A 36 10.40 -15.64 31.12
C GLN A 36 11.68 -16.25 30.58
N ALA A 37 12.81 -15.74 31.07
CA ALA A 37 14.10 -16.42 30.99
C ALA A 37 13.98 -17.74 31.76
N ILE A 38 14.12 -18.86 31.05
CA ILE A 38 14.24 -20.18 31.67
C ILE A 38 15.73 -20.44 31.83
N GLU A 39 16.20 -20.19 33.05
CA GLU A 39 17.48 -20.66 33.57
C GLU A 39 17.55 -22.19 33.46
N ALA A 40 18.68 -22.68 32.96
CA ALA A 40 18.98 -24.10 32.87
C ALA A 40 19.44 -24.66 34.23
N PRO A 41 18.96 -25.84 34.64
CA PRO A 41 19.73 -26.74 35.47
C PRO A 41 20.28 -27.90 34.64
N LEU A 42 21.59 -28.10 34.77
CA LEU A 42 22.35 -29.24 34.24
C LEU A 42 22.12 -30.49 35.10
N SER A 43 22.06 -31.64 34.41
CA SER A 43 22.43 -33.00 34.87
C SER A 43 21.48 -33.68 35.89
N ALA A 44 21.11 -34.96 35.80
CA ALA A 44 21.65 -36.10 35.07
C ALA A 44 20.59 -37.23 34.93
N SER A 45 20.93 -38.20 34.08
CA SER A 45 20.63 -39.64 34.21
C SER A 45 19.46 -40.25 33.41
N ASN A 46 19.87 -40.80 32.26
CA ASN A 46 19.69 -42.19 31.82
C ASN A 46 18.41 -42.67 31.11
N ALA A 47 18.68 -43.41 30.01
CA ALA A 47 17.86 -44.34 29.23
C ALA A 47 17.03 -43.78 28.05
N PRO A 48 16.75 -44.60 27.02
CA PRO A 48 17.65 -45.45 26.24
C PRO A 48 17.59 -45.10 24.74
N ALA A 49 18.59 -45.55 23.98
CA ALA A 49 18.66 -45.37 22.52
C ALA A 49 17.43 -45.97 21.81
N PRO A 50 16.78 -45.25 20.88
CA PRO A 50 15.78 -45.86 20.02
C PRO A 50 16.46 -46.84 19.05
N SER A 51 15.94 -48.05 19.08
CA SER A 51 16.32 -49.22 18.31
C SER A 51 16.45 -48.92 16.82
N GLN A 52 17.58 -49.32 16.23
CA GLN A 52 17.74 -49.38 14.78
C GLN A 52 16.72 -50.37 14.22
N LEU A 53 15.75 -49.85 13.46
CA LEU A 53 14.93 -50.63 12.55
C LEU A 53 15.85 -51.22 11.48
N SER A 54 16.00 -52.54 11.49
CA SER A 54 16.65 -53.30 10.43
C SER A 54 15.85 -53.14 9.14
N VAL A 55 16.42 -52.42 8.18
CA VAL A 55 15.94 -52.40 6.79
C VAL A 55 16.23 -53.76 6.14
N PRO A 56 15.25 -54.43 5.51
CA PRO A 56 15.49 -55.68 4.80
C PRO A 56 16.43 -55.47 3.60
N ASP A 57 17.42 -56.35 3.51
CA ASP A 57 18.37 -56.48 2.41
C ASP A 57 17.60 -56.82 1.12
N GLY A 58 17.47 -55.85 0.21
CA GLY A 58 16.66 -56.01 -1.01
C GLY A 58 16.01 -54.74 -1.57
N MET A 59 16.14 -53.59 -0.91
CA MET A 59 15.90 -52.30 -1.55
C MET A 59 17.07 -51.39 -1.22
N VAL A 60 18.08 -51.45 -2.10
CA VAL A 60 19.14 -50.43 -2.15
C VAL A 60 18.45 -49.08 -2.10
N GLY A 61 18.58 -48.41 -0.95
CA GLY A 61 18.12 -47.05 -0.75
C GLY A 61 18.84 -46.21 -1.78
N GLY A 62 18.18 -45.99 -2.92
CA GLY A 62 18.66 -45.09 -3.94
C GLY A 62 18.82 -43.74 -3.28
N GLY A 63 20.06 -43.34 -3.05
CA GLY A 63 20.37 -41.97 -2.67
C GLY A 63 19.65 -41.04 -3.62
N TYR A 64 19.12 -39.94 -3.10
CA TYR A 64 18.50 -38.92 -3.92
C TYR A 64 19.55 -38.40 -4.90
N ASP A 65 19.43 -38.75 -6.18
CA ASP A 65 20.25 -38.21 -7.25
C ASP A 65 19.59 -36.92 -7.78
N PRO A 66 20.12 -35.74 -7.46
CA PRO A 66 19.59 -34.48 -7.96
C PRO A 66 19.91 -34.25 -9.44
N SER A 67 20.74 -35.09 -10.06
CA SER A 67 21.20 -34.90 -11.43
C SER A 67 20.04 -35.00 -12.41
N GLY A 68 19.78 -33.91 -13.14
CA GLY A 68 18.72 -33.83 -14.15
C GLY A 68 17.32 -33.48 -13.62
N ARG A 69 17.18 -33.22 -12.31
CA ARG A 69 15.93 -32.69 -11.73
C ARG A 69 16.03 -31.18 -11.57
N ARG A 70 14.91 -30.48 -11.80
CA ARG A 70 14.82 -29.06 -11.47
C ARG A 70 15.06 -28.89 -9.98
N ASP A 71 15.97 -28.00 -9.63
CA ASP A 71 16.30 -27.71 -8.24
C ASP A 71 15.01 -27.32 -7.50
N PRO A 72 14.63 -28.04 -6.42
CA PRO A 72 13.40 -27.77 -5.68
C PRO A 72 13.40 -26.40 -4.98
N PHE A 73 14.56 -25.76 -4.90
CA PHE A 73 14.75 -24.42 -4.35
C PHE A 73 15.03 -23.38 -5.43
N ALA A 74 15.16 -23.79 -6.71
CA ALA A 74 15.18 -22.83 -7.79
C ALA A 74 13.77 -22.23 -7.96
N PRO A 75 13.66 -20.88 -8.01
CA PRO A 75 12.39 -20.22 -8.18
C PRO A 75 11.69 -20.69 -9.45
N ILE A 76 10.36 -20.87 -9.37
CA ILE A 76 9.56 -21.32 -10.53
C ILE A 76 9.64 -20.29 -11.67
N VAL A 77 9.79 -19.00 -11.32
CA VAL A 77 9.71 -17.87 -12.23
C VAL A 77 11.08 -17.20 -12.33
N GLN A 78 11.91 -17.65 -13.28
CA GLN A 78 13.25 -17.09 -13.51
C GLN A 78 13.21 -15.75 -14.29
N ASP A 79 12.08 -15.45 -14.95
CA ASP A 79 11.97 -14.41 -15.98
C ASP A 79 10.84 -13.40 -15.71
N LEU A 80 10.62 -13.04 -14.43
CA LEU A 80 10.00 -11.74 -14.16
C LEU A 80 11.05 -10.69 -14.48
N GLN A 81 11.17 -10.31 -15.76
CA GLN A 81 11.88 -9.10 -16.12
C GLN A 81 11.23 -7.97 -15.29
N PRO A 82 11.94 -7.35 -14.34
CA PRO A 82 11.41 -6.18 -13.66
C PRO A 82 11.05 -5.20 -14.76
N GLY A 83 9.78 -4.77 -14.77
CA GLY A 83 9.18 -4.04 -15.88
C GLY A 83 10.14 -2.98 -16.39
N LYS A 84 10.57 -3.12 -17.64
CA LYS A 84 11.61 -2.28 -18.27
C LYS A 84 11.28 -0.82 -17.98
N THR A 85 12.07 -0.19 -17.12
CA THR A 85 11.92 1.23 -16.86
C THR A 85 12.48 1.95 -18.07
N ASP A 86 11.62 2.29 -19.04
CA ASP A 86 12.03 3.02 -20.24
C ASP A 86 12.67 4.36 -19.83
N THR A 87 13.99 4.47 -20.02
CA THR A 87 14.77 5.68 -19.70
C THR A 87 14.38 6.87 -20.59
N THR A 88 13.66 6.61 -21.69
CA THR A 88 13.11 7.64 -22.59
C THR A 88 11.89 8.35 -21.99
N LEU A 89 11.25 7.76 -20.97
CA LEU A 89 10.10 8.35 -20.31
C LEU A 89 10.52 9.47 -19.35
N PRO A 90 9.66 10.47 -19.14
CA PRO A 90 9.85 11.48 -18.11
C PRO A 90 10.16 10.84 -16.75
N PRO A 91 11.02 11.44 -15.93
CA PRO A 91 11.42 10.88 -14.64
C PRO A 91 10.21 10.57 -13.72
N LEU A 92 9.16 11.40 -13.76
CA LEU A 92 7.92 11.17 -13.02
C LEU A 92 7.13 9.92 -13.45
N GLN A 93 7.36 9.41 -14.65
CA GLN A 93 6.72 8.18 -15.16
C GLN A 93 7.56 6.92 -14.91
N ARG A 94 8.79 7.08 -14.41
CA ARG A 94 9.69 5.96 -14.10
C ARG A 94 9.50 5.43 -12.67
N VAL A 95 8.84 6.23 -11.82
CA VAL A 95 8.60 5.97 -10.40
C VAL A 95 7.16 5.53 -10.19
N THR A 96 6.88 4.73 -9.17
CA THR A 96 5.50 4.37 -8.80
C THR A 96 4.79 5.47 -8.00
N LEU A 97 3.46 5.53 -8.05
CA LEU A 97 2.67 6.53 -7.30
C LEU A 97 2.85 6.44 -5.78
N THR A 98 3.13 5.23 -5.28
CA THR A 98 3.32 4.98 -3.86
C THR A 98 4.61 5.63 -3.34
N GLU A 99 5.69 5.52 -4.10
CA GLU A 99 7.03 6.05 -3.76
C GLU A 99 7.13 7.57 -3.91
N LEU A 100 6.20 8.19 -4.64
CA LEU A 100 6.14 9.64 -4.80
C LEU A 100 5.61 10.30 -3.53
N ASN A 101 6.31 11.33 -3.09
CA ASN A 101 5.93 12.12 -1.92
C ASN A 101 5.40 13.49 -2.32
N LEU A 102 4.25 13.89 -1.79
CA LEU A 102 3.74 15.24 -1.97
C LEU A 102 4.41 16.16 -0.94
N ILE A 103 5.21 17.12 -1.39
CA ILE A 103 6.03 17.97 -0.51
C ILE A 103 5.46 19.36 -0.31
N ALA A 104 4.73 19.89 -1.30
CA ALA A 104 4.11 21.21 -1.21
C ALA A 104 2.94 21.33 -2.18
N ILE A 105 2.03 22.25 -1.85
CA ILE A 105 0.97 22.70 -2.73
C ILE A 105 1.07 24.22 -2.78
N VAL A 106 1.19 24.74 -3.99
CA VAL A 106 1.31 26.17 -4.29
C VAL A 106 0.01 26.60 -4.96
N TRP A 107 -0.65 27.61 -4.39
CA TRP A 107 -1.81 28.24 -4.98
C TRP A 107 -1.46 29.67 -5.43
N GLY A 108 -2.00 30.09 -6.55
CA GLY A 108 -1.83 31.44 -7.07
C GLY A 108 -2.91 31.82 -8.07
N ALA A 109 -2.71 32.92 -8.81
CA ALA A 109 -3.67 33.42 -9.79
C ALA A 109 -4.02 32.39 -10.89
N TYR A 110 -3.12 31.45 -11.17
CA TYR A 110 -3.26 30.42 -12.19
C TYR A 110 -3.79 29.08 -11.64
N GLY A 111 -4.26 29.05 -10.40
CA GLY A 111 -4.81 27.87 -9.74
C GLY A 111 -3.82 27.10 -8.87
N TYR A 112 -4.17 25.86 -8.56
CA TYR A 112 -3.37 24.97 -7.72
C TYR A 112 -2.31 24.23 -8.52
N THR A 113 -1.10 24.21 -7.98
CA THR A 113 0.05 23.48 -8.49
C THR A 113 0.64 22.68 -7.34
N ALA A 114 1.00 21.42 -7.58
CA ALA A 114 1.59 20.57 -6.56
C ALA A 114 3.06 20.32 -6.86
N MET A 115 3.85 20.16 -5.81
CA MET A 115 5.26 19.78 -5.91
C MET A 115 5.42 18.40 -5.30
N VAL A 116 5.93 17.47 -6.11
CA VAL A 116 6.13 16.06 -5.76
C VAL A 116 7.61 15.73 -5.77
N GLN A 117 8.05 14.85 -4.88
CA GLN A 117 9.43 14.40 -4.78
C GLN A 117 9.52 12.92 -5.15
N THR A 118 10.45 12.57 -6.03
CA THR A 118 10.79 11.18 -6.35
C THR A 118 11.63 10.56 -5.22
N PRO A 119 11.69 9.22 -5.10
CA PRO A 119 12.57 8.55 -4.14
C PRO A 119 14.06 8.86 -4.36
N GLU A 120 14.43 9.29 -5.57
CA GLU A 120 15.77 9.81 -5.91
C GLU A 120 16.05 11.19 -5.29
N GLY A 121 15.05 11.83 -4.66
CA GLY A 121 15.16 13.13 -4.02
C GLY A 121 14.85 14.33 -4.93
N HIS A 122 14.61 14.10 -6.23
CA HIS A 122 14.30 15.16 -7.18
C HIS A 122 12.86 15.68 -7.02
N GLY A 123 12.70 17.00 -6.90
CA GLY A 123 11.40 17.67 -6.82
C GLY A 123 10.89 18.11 -8.19
N TYR A 124 9.66 17.75 -8.52
CA TYR A 124 8.98 18.11 -9.76
C TYR A 124 7.67 18.84 -9.49
N THR A 125 7.31 19.73 -10.39
CA THR A 125 6.05 20.49 -10.32
C THR A 125 5.01 19.85 -11.24
N VAL A 126 3.81 19.60 -10.71
CA VAL A 126 2.70 18.96 -11.44
C VAL A 126 1.44 19.82 -11.39
N ARG A 127 0.67 19.76 -12.47
CA ARG A 127 -0.60 20.46 -12.66
C ARG A 127 -1.68 19.45 -13.03
N ARG A 128 -2.93 19.89 -13.06
CA ARG A 128 -4.03 19.08 -13.59
C ARG A 128 -3.69 18.61 -15.01
N GLY A 129 -3.80 17.31 -15.27
CA GLY A 129 -3.47 16.68 -16.56
C GLY A 129 -2.01 16.24 -16.70
N THR A 130 -1.12 16.53 -15.74
CA THR A 130 0.25 16.01 -15.77
C THR A 130 0.25 14.49 -15.60
N ARG A 131 1.07 13.79 -16.39
CA ARG A 131 1.25 12.35 -16.31
C ARG A 131 2.32 11.98 -15.28
N ILE A 132 2.01 11.02 -14.42
CA ILE A 132 2.82 10.62 -13.27
C ILE A 132 2.62 9.13 -12.99
N GLY A 133 3.64 8.45 -12.50
CA GLY A 133 3.56 7.02 -12.21
C GLY A 133 3.88 6.13 -13.43
N GLN A 134 4.32 4.91 -13.15
CA GLN A 134 4.65 3.89 -14.17
C GLN A 134 3.43 3.43 -14.98
N ASN A 135 2.22 3.45 -14.41
CA ASN A 135 1.00 3.05 -15.10
C ASN A 135 0.29 4.21 -15.81
N ASN A 136 1.03 5.26 -16.22
CA ASN A 136 0.47 6.44 -16.89
C ASN A 136 -0.67 7.10 -16.11
N GLY A 137 -0.49 7.27 -14.79
CA GLY A 137 -1.43 8.02 -13.97
C GLY A 137 -1.53 9.48 -14.42
N VAL A 138 -2.70 10.08 -14.27
CA VAL A 138 -2.96 11.48 -14.65
C VAL A 138 -3.51 12.22 -13.44
N VAL A 139 -2.96 13.42 -13.18
CA VAL A 139 -3.47 14.28 -12.11
C VAL A 139 -4.87 14.78 -12.48
N SER A 140 -5.88 14.30 -11.76
CA SER A 140 -7.28 14.65 -11.98
C SER A 140 -7.64 15.98 -11.32
N ALA A 141 -7.18 16.19 -10.09
CA ALA A 141 -7.39 17.44 -9.36
C ALA A 141 -6.27 17.69 -8.34
N ILE A 142 -6.08 18.97 -8.01
CA ILE A 142 -5.19 19.42 -6.95
C ILE A 142 -6.03 20.29 -6.03
N THR A 143 -6.05 19.93 -4.76
CA THR A 143 -6.75 20.66 -3.69
C THR A 143 -5.73 21.30 -2.77
N GLU A 144 -6.17 22.12 -1.81
CA GLU A 144 -5.29 22.68 -0.78
C GLU A 144 -4.68 21.63 0.16
N ARG A 145 -5.31 20.44 0.26
CA ARG A 145 -4.89 19.38 1.18
C ARG A 145 -4.11 18.26 0.50
N GLY A 146 -4.20 18.13 -0.82
CA GLY A 146 -3.64 16.98 -1.51
C GLY A 146 -3.86 16.97 -3.01
N VAL A 147 -3.28 15.95 -3.65
CA VAL A 147 -3.39 15.68 -5.08
C VAL A 147 -4.19 14.41 -5.30
N ILE A 148 -5.07 14.44 -6.28
CA ILE A 148 -5.87 13.31 -6.72
C ILE A 148 -5.30 12.84 -8.07
N VAL A 149 -4.85 11.60 -8.13
CA VAL A 149 -4.31 10.96 -9.33
C VAL A 149 -5.19 9.80 -9.75
N GLN A 150 -5.54 9.75 -11.03
CA GLN A 150 -6.25 8.63 -11.64
C GLN A 150 -5.25 7.75 -12.38
N GLU A 151 -5.16 6.48 -11.99
CA GLU A 151 -4.27 5.49 -12.58
C GLU A 151 -5.07 4.37 -13.26
N ARG A 152 -4.61 3.91 -14.42
CA ARG A 152 -5.23 2.79 -15.11
C ARG A 152 -4.50 1.50 -14.75
N PHE A 153 -5.25 0.52 -14.26
CA PHE A 153 -4.74 -0.80 -13.91
C PHE A 153 -5.43 -1.88 -14.74
N THR A 154 -4.72 -2.96 -15.06
CA THR A 154 -5.28 -4.11 -15.76
C THR A 154 -5.44 -5.25 -14.77
N ASP A 155 -6.68 -5.66 -14.51
CA ASP A 155 -6.99 -6.78 -13.63
C ASP A 155 -6.49 -8.11 -14.21
N VAL A 156 -6.41 -9.17 -13.40
CA VAL A 156 -5.93 -10.52 -13.81
C VAL A 156 -6.75 -11.10 -14.97
N TYR A 157 -7.99 -10.64 -15.13
CA TYR A 157 -8.89 -11.00 -16.22
C TYR A 157 -8.75 -10.10 -17.47
N GLY A 158 -7.76 -9.20 -17.52
CA GLY A 158 -7.51 -8.30 -18.65
C GLY A 158 -8.44 -7.07 -18.71
N LYS A 159 -9.30 -6.86 -17.70
CA LYS A 159 -10.20 -5.72 -17.64
C LYS A 159 -9.43 -4.46 -17.22
N LYS A 160 -9.54 -3.40 -18.01
CA LYS A 160 -8.99 -2.07 -17.67
C LYS A 160 -9.88 -1.42 -16.63
N GLN A 161 -9.31 -1.14 -15.47
CA GLN A 161 -9.96 -0.43 -14.37
C GLN A 161 -9.23 0.88 -14.11
N GLU A 162 -9.94 1.84 -13.56
CA GLU A 162 -9.38 3.12 -13.12
C GLU A 162 -9.37 3.15 -11.58
N ARG A 163 -8.23 3.51 -11.01
CA ARG A 163 -8.02 3.62 -9.57
C ARG A 163 -7.63 5.04 -9.22
N GLU A 164 -8.38 5.61 -8.29
CA GLU A 164 -8.08 6.92 -7.73
C GLU A 164 -7.12 6.78 -6.54
N HIS A 165 -6.03 7.55 -6.58
CA HIS A 165 -5.07 7.68 -5.50
C HIS A 165 -5.09 9.12 -4.98
N VAL A 166 -5.39 9.26 -3.69
CA VAL A 166 -5.36 10.55 -3.00
C VAL A 166 -4.07 10.64 -2.21
N LYS A 167 -3.17 11.55 -2.61
CA LYS A 167 -1.94 11.85 -1.86
C LYS A 167 -2.16 13.12 -1.06
N LEU A 168 -2.23 12.99 0.25
CA LEU A 168 -2.38 14.13 1.15
C LEU A 168 -1.02 14.78 1.42
N LEU A 169 -1.03 16.10 1.57
CA LEU A 169 0.12 16.85 2.03
C LEU A 169 0.20 16.65 3.54
N HIS A 170 1.21 15.89 3.99
CA HIS A 170 1.46 15.74 5.41
C HIS A 170 2.26 16.95 5.89
N PRO A 171 1.84 17.63 6.97
CA PRO A 171 2.65 18.68 7.57
C PRO A 171 3.98 18.04 8.00
N LYS A 172 5.10 18.65 7.62
CA LYS A 172 6.39 18.20 8.10
C LYS A 172 6.46 18.58 9.57
N GLU A 173 6.48 17.57 10.44
CA GLU A 173 6.80 17.76 11.86
C GLU A 173 8.21 18.33 11.93
N GLY A 174 8.31 19.63 12.20
CA GLY A 174 9.57 20.37 12.06
C GLY A 174 9.33 21.87 11.97
N SER A 175 8.71 22.43 13.00
CA SER A 175 8.67 23.87 13.26
C SER A 175 9.06 24.08 14.72
N GLU A 176 10.34 23.87 15.01
CA GLU A 176 11.02 24.43 16.18
C GLU A 176 12.42 24.90 15.73
#